data_AF-A0A3D9I7B8-F1
#
_entry.id   AF-A0A3D9I7B8-F1
#
_cell.length_a   1.000
_cell.length_b   1.000
_cell.length_c   1.000
_cell.angle_alpha   90.00
_cell.angle_beta   90.00
_cell.angle_gamma   90.00
#
_symmetry.space_group_name_H-M   'P 1'
#
loop_
_entity.id
_entity.type
_entity.pdbx_description
1 polymer ?
#
loop_
_entity_poly.entity_id
_entity_poly.type
_entity_poly.pdbx_seq_one_letter_code
_entity_poly.pdbx_strand_id
1 'polypeptide(L)'
;MGDENELFAMAGWNGLFSLFVTLGCVVVAWIVLQELNFDRFVRNPRSPRSRVLQLLVAVALGYLVARFVLDYWSWVGTLKWLFRTG
;
A
#
# COMPACT_ATOMS: atom_id res chain seq x y z
N MET A 1 28.82 15.83 -10.98
CA MET A 1 29.33 14.92 -9.93
C MET A 1 28.70 15.11 -8.56
N GLY A 2 28.28 16.31 -8.13
CA GLY A 2 27.47 16.46 -6.90
C GLY A 2 25.98 16.14 -7.11
N ASP A 3 25.37 16.74 -8.13
CA ASP A 3 23.91 16.73 -8.35
C ASP A 3 23.34 15.34 -8.73
N GLU A 4 24.13 14.52 -9.43
CA GLU A 4 23.71 13.17 -9.84
C GLU A 4 23.49 12.24 -8.63
N ASN A 5 24.33 12.36 -7.60
CA ASN A 5 24.20 11.56 -6.38
C ASN A 5 22.96 11.96 -5.57
N GLU A 6 22.63 13.25 -5.52
CA GLU A 6 21.42 13.74 -4.84
C GLU A 6 20.15 13.25 -5.54
N LEU A 7 20.12 13.24 -6.88
CA LEU A 7 19.02 12.68 -7.66
C LEU A 7 18.82 11.18 -7.37
N PHE A 8 19.91 10.39 -7.34
CA PHE A 8 19.83 8.97 -6.99
C PHE A 8 19.37 8.77 -5.54
N ALA A 9 19.82 9.60 -4.60
CA ALA A 9 19.39 9.53 -3.20
C ALA A 9 17.89 9.83 -3.05
N MET A 10 17.38 10.86 -3.72
CA MET A 10 15.95 11.21 -3.74
C MET A 10 15.10 10.09 -4.35
N ALA A 11 15.54 9.52 -5.48
CA ALA A 11 14.86 8.40 -6.12
C ALA A 11 14.85 7.14 -5.23
N GLY A 12 15.97 6.84 -4.58
CA GLY A 12 16.08 5.74 -3.62
C GLY A 12 15.14 5.91 -2.43
N TRP A 13 15.06 7.13 -1.87
CA TRP A 13 14.16 7.42 -0.74
C TRP A 13 12.69 7.29 -1.13
N ASN A 14 12.31 7.76 -2.32
CA ASN A 14 10.95 7.62 -2.84
C ASN A 14 10.57 6.15 -3.07
N GLY A 15 11.50 5.35 -3.60
CA GLY A 15 11.32 3.91 -3.76
C GLY A 15 11.15 3.18 -2.43
N LEU A 16 11.99 3.50 -1.44
CA LEU A 16 11.92 2.93 -0.10
C LEU A 16 10.58 3.26 0.57
N PHE A 17 10.15 4.53 0.51
CA PHE A 17 8.85 4.96 1.02
C PHE A 17 7.70 4.21 0.34
N SER A 18 7.73 4.10 -0.99
CA SER A 18 6.71 3.37 -1.75
C SER A 18 6.64 1.90 -1.37
N LEU A 19 7.79 1.25 -1.14
CA LEU A 19 7.87 -0.13 -0.68
C LEU A 19 7.24 -0.29 0.70
N PHE A 20 7.59 0.57 1.66
CA PHE A 20 7.06 0.53 3.02
C PHE A 20 5.54 0.76 3.05
N VAL A 21 5.04 1.74 2.30
CA VAL A 21 3.59 2.00 2.18
C VAL A 21 2.88 0.79 1.58
N THR A 22 3.46 0.19 0.54
CA THR A 22 2.88 -1.00 -0.10
C THR A 22 2.79 -2.18 0.85
N LEU A 23 3.90 -2.52 1.50
CA LEU A 23 3.94 -3.61 2.49
C LEU A 23 3.00 -3.34 3.66
N GLY A 24 2.99 -2.11 4.19
CA GLY A 24 2.09 -1.71 5.28
C GLY A 24 0.61 -1.87 4.91
N CYS A 25 0.22 -1.42 3.71
CA CYS A 25 -1.16 -1.59 3.23
C CYS A 25 -1.54 -3.06 3.00
N VAL A 26 -0.61 -3.89 2.52
CA VAL A 26 -0.83 -5.34 2.38
C VAL A 26 -1.03 -5.99 3.76
N VAL A 27 -0.24 -5.63 4.77
CA VAL A 27 -0.40 -6.14 6.14
C VAL A 27 -1.75 -5.70 6.73
N VAL A 28 -2.13 -4.43 6.55
CA VAL A 28 -3.44 -3.94 7.01
C VAL A 28 -4.58 -4.66 6.30
N ALA A 29 -4.51 -4.82 4.97
CA ALA A 29 -5.52 -5.55 4.20
C ALA A 29 -5.61 -7.03 4.65
N TRP A 30 -4.46 -7.65 4.96
CA TRP A 30 -4.41 -8.99 5.51
C TRP A 30 -5.09 -9.09 6.87
N ILE A 31 -4.82 -8.17 7.81
CA ILE A 31 -5.49 -8.12 9.12
C ILE A 31 -6.99 -7.92 8.94
N VAL A 32 -7.41 -6.97 8.11
CA VAL A 32 -8.83 -6.69 7.82
C VAL A 32 -9.52 -7.93 7.25
N LEU A 33 -8.89 -8.64 6.29
CA LEU A 33 -9.46 -9.87 5.76
C LEU A 33 -9.51 -11.01 6.78
N GLN A 34 -8.53 -11.08 7.70
CA GLN A 34 -8.57 -12.04 8.78
C GLN A 34 -9.76 -11.75 9.70
N GLU A 35 -9.96 -10.51 10.14
CA GLU A 35 -11.08 -10.12 11.01
C GLU A 35 -12.44 -10.34 10.33
N LEU A 36 -12.59 -9.90 9.06
CA LEU A 36 -13.80 -10.10 8.27
C LEU A 36 -14.11 -11.58 8.06
N ASN A 37 -13.08 -12.42 7.92
CA ASN A 37 -13.30 -13.85 7.86
C ASN A 37 -13.56 -14.45 9.22
N PHE A 38 -12.89 -14.06 10.30
CA PHE A 38 -13.22 -14.53 11.65
C PHE A 38 -14.69 -14.23 11.99
N ASP A 39 -15.17 -13.05 11.63
CA ASP A 39 -16.57 -12.65 11.80
C ASP A 39 -17.52 -13.46 10.89
N ARG A 40 -17.10 -13.75 9.64
CA ARG A 40 -17.88 -14.58 8.69
C ARG A 40 -17.74 -16.09 8.89
N PHE A 41 -16.75 -16.55 9.66
CA PHE A 41 -16.34 -17.95 9.78
C PHE A 41 -17.03 -18.69 10.94
N VAL A 42 -17.88 -18.01 11.72
CA VAL A 42 -18.70 -18.66 12.75
C VAL A 42 -19.64 -19.73 12.16
N ARG A 43 -19.76 -19.91 10.84
CA ARG A 43 -20.69 -20.89 10.23
C ARG A 43 -20.13 -22.03 9.38
N ASN A 44 -18.86 -22.10 8.96
CA ASN A 44 -18.32 -23.38 8.47
C ASN A 44 -16.81 -23.35 8.19
N PRO A 45 -16.01 -24.22 8.83
CA PRO A 45 -14.61 -24.39 8.49
C PRO A 45 -14.45 -25.32 7.27
N ARG A 46 -13.30 -25.17 6.59
CA ARG A 46 -12.63 -26.17 5.72
C ARG A 46 -12.71 -25.94 4.21
N SER A 47 -11.81 -25.11 3.70
CA SER A 47 -10.86 -25.61 2.69
C SER A 47 -9.54 -24.81 2.72
N PRO A 48 -8.36 -25.46 2.60
CA PRO A 48 -7.09 -24.78 2.41
C PRO A 48 -7.07 -23.86 1.18
N ARG A 49 -7.89 -24.15 0.17
CA ARG A 49 -8.05 -23.36 -1.06
C ARG A 49 -8.64 -21.97 -0.80
N SER A 50 -9.55 -21.83 0.17
CA SER A 50 -10.13 -20.53 0.54
C SER A 50 -9.10 -19.57 1.14
N ARG A 51 -8.07 -20.08 1.82
CA ARG A 51 -7.02 -19.26 2.43
C ARG A 51 -6.09 -18.64 1.39
N VAL A 52 -5.78 -19.38 0.33
CA VAL A 52 -4.96 -18.86 -0.78
C VAL A 52 -5.72 -17.77 -1.53
N LEU A 53 -7.02 -17.96 -1.77
CA LEU A 53 -7.86 -16.93 -2.38
C LEU A 53 -7.95 -15.67 -1.51
N GLN A 54 -8.12 -15.82 -0.18
CA GLN A 54 -8.04 -14.70 0.77
C GLN A 54 -6.70 -13.98 0.69
N LEU A 55 -5.59 -14.71 0.65
CA LEU A 55 -4.25 -14.10 0.54
C LEU A 55 -4.12 -13.30 -0.75
N LEU A 56 -4.56 -13.85 -1.88
CA LEU A 56 -4.56 -13.14 -3.15
C LEU A 56 -5.44 -11.89 -3.11
N VAL A 57 -6.63 -11.96 -2.51
CA VAL A 57 -7.53 -10.81 -2.33
C VAL A 57 -6.91 -9.78 -1.40
N ALA A 58 -6.27 -10.20 -0.31
CA ALA A 58 -5.58 -9.30 0.62
C ALA A 58 -4.43 -8.56 -0.04
N VAL A 59 -3.62 -9.25 -0.83
CA VAL A 59 -2.53 -8.64 -1.58
C VAL A 59 -3.07 -7.71 -2.66
N ALA A 60 -4.11 -8.12 -3.41
CA ALA A 60 -4.73 -7.30 -4.43
C ALA A 60 -5.36 -6.02 -3.86
N LEU A 61 -6.12 -6.12 -2.77
CA LEU A 61 -6.70 -4.97 -2.07
C LEU A 61 -5.63 -4.10 -1.43
N GLY A 62 -4.67 -4.71 -0.74
CA GLY A 62 -3.56 -4.00 -0.12
C GLY A 62 -2.73 -3.21 -1.13
N TYR A 63 -2.48 -3.79 -2.30
CA TYR A 63 -1.82 -3.10 -3.41
C TYR A 63 -2.66 -1.95 -3.97
N LEU A 64 -3.98 -2.15 -4.12
CA LEU A 64 -4.89 -1.09 -4.58
C LEU A 64 -4.90 0.10 -3.62
N VAL A 65 -4.98 -0.17 -2.31
CA VAL A 65 -4.93 0.84 -1.26
C VAL A 65 -3.57 1.53 -1.21
N ALA A 66 -2.48 0.76 -1.30
CA ALA A 66 -1.13 1.32 -1.37
C ALA A 66 -0.97 2.29 -2.53
N ARG A 67 -1.39 1.87 -3.72
CA ARG A 67 -1.34 2.69 -4.93
C ARG A 67 -2.17 3.96 -4.74
N PHE A 68 -3.38 3.84 -4.20
CA PHE A 68 -4.22 4.99 -3.89
C PHE A 68 -3.53 5.96 -2.92
N VAL A 69 -2.91 5.45 -1.85
CA VAL A 69 -2.18 6.28 -0.87
C VAL A 69 -0.98 6.98 -1.52
N LEU A 70 -0.21 6.28 -2.34
CA LEU A 70 0.95 6.85 -3.04
C LEU A 70 0.54 7.91 -4.06
N ASP A 71 -0.50 7.64 -4.85
CA ASP A 71 -1.04 8.59 -5.82
C ASP A 71 -1.59 9.83 -5.10
N TYR A 72 -2.32 9.65 -4.01
CA TYR A 72 -2.82 10.74 -3.17
C TYR A 72 -1.68 11.59 -2.61
N TRP A 73 -0.62 10.96 -2.10
CA TRP A 73 0.55 11.66 -1.60
C TRP A 73 1.22 12.51 -2.67
N SER A 74 1.34 11.98 -3.89
CA SER A 74 1.89 12.68 -5.05
C SER A 74 1.03 13.89 -5.44
N TRP A 75 -0.30 13.74 -5.46
CA TRP A 75 -1.21 14.84 -5.75
C TRP A 75 -1.13 15.95 -4.70
N VAL A 76 -1.08 15.59 -3.41
CA VAL A 76 -0.90 16.57 -2.33
C VAL A 76 0.45 17.29 -2.44
N GLY A 77 1.52 16.56 -2.77
CA GLY A 77 2.83 17.15 -3.06
C GLY A 77 2.78 18.15 -4.21
N THR A 78 2.03 17.82 -5.27
CA THR A 78 1.84 18.69 -6.44
C THR A 78 0.98 19.91 -6.09
N LEU A 79 -0.08 19.75 -5.31
CA LEU A 79 -0.96 20.84 -4.87
C LEU A 79 -0.22 21.90 -4.05
N LYS A 80 0.78 21.51 -3.24
CA LYS A 80 1.62 22.46 -2.50
C LYS A 80 2.32 23.47 -3.42
N TRP A 81 2.61 23.11 -4.67
CA TRP A 81 3.20 24.05 -5.63
C TRP A 81 2.24 25.17 -6.02
N LEU A 82 0.95 24.87 -6.15
CA LEU A 82 -0.07 25.86 -6.51
C LEU A 82 -0.22 26.96 -5.44
N PHE A 83 -0.13 26.58 -4.16
CA PHE A 83 -0.19 27.52 -3.03
C PHE A 83 1.14 28.23 -2.74
N ARG A 84 2.27 27.78 -3.32
CA ARG A 84 3.57 28.45 -3.18
C ARG A 84 3.74 29.58 -4.21
N THR A 85 2.98 29.57 -5.29
CA THR A 85 2.98 30.59 -6.34
C THR A 85 2.00 31.76 -6.13
N GLY A 86 1.41 31.89 -4.94
CA GLY A 86 0.47 32.98 -4.59
C GLY A 86 1.01 33.91 -3.52
#